data_AF-K1SP13-F1
#
_entry.id   AF-K1SP13-F1
#
_cell.length_a   1.000
_cell.length_b   1.000
_cell.length_c   1.000
_cell.angle_alpha   90.00
_cell.angle_beta   90.00
_cell.angle_gamma   90.00
#
_symmetry.space_group_name_H-M   'P 1'
#
loop_
_entity.id
_entity.type
_entity.pdbx_description
1 polymer ?
#
loop_
_entity_poly.entity_id
_entity_poly.type
_entity_poly.pdbx_seq_one_letter_code
_entity_poly.pdbx_strand_id
1 'polypeptide(L)'
;ILPYLKETLAEIKKRKPEPEFPFRARVVVAGSEIDDPEFTKLLETCGAMVVADRYCFGSFPSRERIEIQDGETAFDAICRHYLHWNQCARFMEGAKIDQRHAEVKRLVDEFHADGVIYENMKFCEFWSYEKVLASHILTEEMGVPCCTIEKEYALGSIGQLRTRFQAFVESLEIKKINS
;
A
#
# COMPACT_ATOMS: atom_id res chain seq x y z
N ILE A 1 -17.05 7.66 -13.48
CA ILE A 1 -15.75 8.16 -12.98
C ILE A 1 -14.84 8.79 -14.04
N LEU A 2 -14.85 8.34 -15.30
CA LEU A 2 -13.91 8.84 -16.34
C LEU A 2 -13.88 10.39 -16.48
N PRO A 3 -15.02 11.12 -16.45
CA PRO A 3 -15.00 12.58 -16.48
C PRO A 3 -14.21 13.19 -15.32
N TYR A 4 -14.43 12.72 -14.09
CA TYR A 4 -13.71 13.17 -12.90
C TYR A 4 -12.21 12.85 -12.98
N LEU A 5 -11.83 11.67 -13.49
CA LEU A 5 -10.42 11.33 -13.69
C LEU A 5 -9.73 12.27 -14.70
N LYS A 6 -10.43 12.67 -15.78
CA LYS A 6 -9.92 13.64 -16.75
C LYS A 6 -9.76 15.03 -16.14
N GLU A 7 -10.71 15.45 -15.31
CA GLU A 7 -10.66 16.70 -14.56
C GLU A 7 -9.46 16.73 -13.60
N THR A 8 -9.31 15.71 -12.74
CA THR A 8 -8.18 15.59 -11.82
C THR A 8 -6.84 15.53 -12.56
N LEU A 9 -6.75 14.83 -13.69
CA LEU A 9 -5.54 14.81 -14.52
C LEU A 9 -5.19 16.21 -15.05
N ALA A 10 -6.18 16.98 -15.49
CA ALA A 10 -5.98 18.35 -15.95
C ALA A 10 -5.52 19.29 -14.83
N GLU A 11 -5.99 19.05 -13.59
CA GLU A 11 -5.55 19.77 -12.40
C GLU A 11 -4.10 19.43 -12.02
N ILE A 12 -3.78 18.13 -11.90
CA ILE A 12 -2.44 17.64 -11.50
C ILE A 12 -1.36 18.14 -12.45
N LYS A 13 -1.64 18.21 -13.76
CA LYS A 13 -0.70 18.77 -14.77
C LYS A 13 -0.29 20.21 -14.51
N LYS A 14 -1.08 20.98 -13.75
CA LYS A 14 -0.80 22.38 -13.41
C LYS A 14 -0.14 22.53 -12.04
N ARG A 15 -0.19 21.49 -11.18
CA ARG A 15 0.44 21.52 -9.86
C ARG A 15 1.96 21.46 -10.03
N LYS A 16 2.67 22.21 -9.19
CA LYS A 16 4.12 22.13 -9.06
C LYS A 16 4.44 21.43 -7.75
N PRO A 17 5.48 20.59 -7.69
CA PRO A 17 5.97 20.07 -6.43
C PRO A 17 6.26 21.23 -5.47
N GLU A 18 5.97 21.02 -4.19
CA GLU A 18 6.39 21.96 -3.15
C GLU A 18 7.94 22.06 -3.17
N PRO A 19 8.51 23.25 -2.92
CA PRO A 19 9.96 23.43 -2.92
C PRO A 19 10.69 22.54 -1.90
N GLU A 20 10.03 22.31 -0.77
CA GLU A 20 10.46 21.41 0.29
C GLU A 20 9.41 20.32 0.48
N PHE A 21 9.85 19.09 0.70
CA PHE A 21 8.94 17.98 0.93
C PHE A 21 8.21 18.18 2.28
N PRO A 22 6.87 18.31 2.30
CA PRO A 22 6.16 18.79 3.50
C PRO A 22 5.98 17.73 4.59
N PHE A 23 6.59 16.55 4.44
CA PHE A 23 6.47 15.41 5.35
C PHE A 23 7.85 14.92 5.78
N ARG A 24 7.91 14.16 6.87
CA ARG A 24 9.14 13.59 7.42
C ARG A 24 9.52 12.28 6.75
N ALA A 25 8.52 11.50 6.31
CA ALA A 25 8.72 10.22 5.65
C ALA A 25 7.73 10.01 4.49
N ARG A 26 8.16 9.20 3.51
CA ARG A 26 7.34 8.59 2.46
C ARG A 26 7.04 7.16 2.89
N VAL A 27 5.77 6.76 2.83
CA VAL A 27 5.36 5.40 3.18
C VAL A 27 4.50 4.79 2.09
N VAL A 28 4.69 3.48 1.89
CA VAL A 28 3.68 2.66 1.21
C VAL A 28 2.70 2.14 2.25
N VAL A 29 1.41 2.18 1.96
CA VAL A 29 0.39 1.53 2.81
C VAL A 29 -0.09 0.27 2.11
N ALA A 30 0.11 -0.88 2.73
CA ALA A 30 -0.31 -2.18 2.22
C ALA A 30 -1.24 -2.88 3.21
N GLY A 31 -2.15 -3.73 2.74
CA GLY A 31 -2.97 -4.51 3.66
C GLY A 31 -4.37 -4.85 3.20
N SER A 32 -5.24 -4.99 4.19
CA SER A 32 -6.67 -5.25 4.01
C SER A 32 -7.45 -3.98 3.66
N GLU A 33 -8.77 -4.03 3.63
CA GLU A 33 -9.57 -2.89 3.20
C GLU A 33 -9.38 -1.63 4.05
N ILE A 34 -9.12 -0.52 3.36
CA ILE A 34 -9.11 0.83 3.91
C ILE A 34 -10.04 1.66 3.04
N ASP A 35 -11.22 1.97 3.58
CA ASP A 35 -12.28 2.74 2.94
C ASP A 35 -12.52 4.10 3.63
N ASP A 36 -11.88 4.33 4.77
CA ASP A 36 -11.96 5.58 5.52
C ASP A 36 -10.77 6.50 5.21
N PRO A 37 -10.98 7.66 4.55
CA PRO A 37 -9.91 8.61 4.25
C PRO A 37 -9.26 9.22 5.50
N GLU A 38 -9.92 9.19 6.67
CA GLU A 38 -9.34 9.69 7.92
C GLU A 38 -8.13 8.85 8.37
N PHE A 39 -8.01 7.60 7.92
CA PHE A 39 -6.82 6.80 8.16
C PHE A 39 -5.59 7.37 7.45
N THR A 40 -5.69 7.65 6.15
CA THR A 40 -4.61 8.29 5.37
C THR A 40 -4.25 9.65 5.97
N LYS A 41 -5.26 10.44 6.34
CA LYS A 41 -5.07 11.75 6.97
C LYS A 41 -4.39 11.67 8.34
N LEU A 42 -4.65 10.60 9.11
CA LEU A 42 -3.96 10.35 10.36
C LEU A 42 -2.46 10.10 10.12
N LEU A 43 -2.10 9.32 9.11
CA LEU A 43 -0.70 9.10 8.72
C LEU A 43 -0.02 10.41 8.33
N GLU A 44 -0.68 11.20 7.48
CA GLU A 44 -0.21 12.52 7.04
C GLU A 44 -0.02 13.49 8.21
N THR A 45 -0.97 13.51 9.16
CA THR A 45 -0.87 14.32 10.39
C THR A 45 0.26 13.86 11.30
N CYS A 46 0.68 12.58 11.22
CA CYS A 46 1.85 12.06 11.92
C CYS A 46 3.17 12.33 11.18
N GLY A 47 3.13 13.01 10.03
CA GLY A 47 4.31 13.37 9.25
C GLY A 47 4.69 12.37 8.16
N ALA A 48 3.81 11.44 7.79
CA ALA A 48 4.04 10.47 6.73
C ALA A 48 3.19 10.78 5.48
N MET A 49 3.83 11.00 4.33
CA MET A 49 3.16 11.04 3.04
C MET A 49 2.89 9.61 2.56
N VAL A 50 1.63 9.27 2.28
CA VAL A 50 1.30 8.02 1.58
C VAL A 50 1.62 8.22 0.10
N VAL A 51 2.73 7.64 -0.36
CA VAL A 51 3.20 7.80 -1.75
C VAL A 51 2.67 6.74 -2.70
N ALA A 52 2.32 5.57 -2.16
CA ALA A 52 1.59 4.53 -2.88
C ALA A 52 0.76 3.73 -1.89
N ASP A 53 -0.37 3.21 -2.37
CA ASP A 53 -1.29 2.42 -1.59
C ASP A 53 -1.68 1.13 -2.33
N ARG A 54 -1.62 0.02 -1.60
CA ARG A 54 -1.86 -1.33 -2.10
C ARG A 54 -2.64 -2.15 -1.08
N TYR A 55 -3.94 -1.98 -1.10
CA TYR A 55 -4.87 -2.78 -0.30
C TYR A 55 -6.06 -3.25 -1.13
N CYS A 56 -7.05 -3.91 -0.52
CA CYS A 56 -8.21 -4.48 -1.21
C CYS A 56 -8.91 -3.49 -2.19
N PHE A 57 -8.95 -2.20 -1.83
CA PHE A 57 -9.49 -1.11 -2.67
C PHE A 57 -8.43 -0.06 -3.02
N GLY A 58 -7.16 -0.45 -2.97
CA GLY A 58 -6.05 0.47 -3.17
C GLY A 58 -5.78 0.78 -4.64
N SER A 59 -4.84 1.67 -4.86
CA SER A 59 -4.39 2.12 -6.17
C SER A 59 -3.52 1.08 -6.87
N PHE A 60 -2.89 0.13 -6.18
CA PHE A 60 -1.98 -0.82 -6.84
C PHE A 60 -2.26 -2.29 -6.50
N PRO A 61 -2.18 -3.20 -7.50
CA PRO A 61 -2.17 -2.90 -8.94
C PRO A 61 -3.52 -2.29 -9.39
N SER A 62 -3.49 -1.17 -10.13
CA SER A 62 -4.71 -0.50 -10.63
C SER A 62 -5.03 -0.92 -12.05
N ARG A 63 -6.32 -1.00 -12.38
CA ARG A 63 -6.88 -0.78 -13.74
C ARG A 63 -6.04 -1.37 -14.87
N GLU A 64 -5.44 -2.52 -14.60
CA GLU A 64 -4.52 -3.17 -15.52
C GLU A 64 -5.30 -3.48 -16.79
N ARG A 65 -4.68 -3.25 -17.95
CA ARG A 65 -5.40 -3.46 -19.21
C ARG A 65 -5.66 -4.96 -19.37
N ILE A 66 -6.92 -5.32 -19.61
CA ILE A 66 -7.25 -6.68 -20.04
C ILE A 66 -7.00 -6.73 -21.55
N GLU A 67 -5.84 -7.26 -21.92
CA GLU A 67 -5.49 -7.51 -23.33
C GLU A 67 -6.02 -8.89 -23.74
N ILE A 68 -6.68 -8.96 -24.89
CA ILE A 68 -7.12 -10.21 -25.51
C ILE A 68 -6.01 -10.64 -26.47
N GLN A 69 -5.36 -11.76 -26.17
CA GLN A 69 -4.26 -12.30 -26.98
C GLN A 69 -4.79 -12.98 -28.25
N ASP A 70 -3.91 -13.20 -29.24
CA ASP A 70 -4.27 -13.91 -30.47
C ASP A 70 -4.78 -15.33 -30.16
N GLY A 71 -6.00 -15.62 -30.59
CA GLY A 71 -6.67 -16.91 -30.33
C GLY A 71 -7.31 -17.04 -28.95
N GLU A 72 -7.22 -16.02 -28.09
CA GLU A 72 -7.84 -16.00 -26.76
C GLU A 72 -9.28 -15.47 -26.83
N THR A 73 -10.21 -16.05 -26.06
CA THR A 73 -11.55 -15.47 -25.92
C THR A 73 -11.54 -14.32 -24.91
N ALA A 74 -12.50 -13.40 -25.01
CA ALA A 74 -12.64 -12.33 -24.01
C ALA A 74 -12.85 -12.87 -22.58
N PHE A 75 -13.49 -14.03 -22.44
CA PHE A 75 -13.70 -14.67 -21.15
C PHE A 75 -12.37 -15.18 -20.57
N ASP A 76 -11.57 -15.88 -21.37
CA ASP A 76 -10.27 -16.40 -20.95
C ASP A 76 -9.32 -15.25 -20.56
N ALA A 77 -9.34 -14.15 -21.30
CA ALA A 77 -8.56 -12.95 -20.97
C ALA A 77 -8.91 -12.39 -19.59
N ILE A 78 -10.20 -12.35 -19.24
CA ILE A 78 -10.67 -11.91 -17.91
C ILE A 78 -10.21 -12.89 -16.82
N CYS A 79 -10.34 -14.20 -17.05
CA CYS A 79 -9.91 -15.22 -16.10
C CYS A 79 -8.39 -15.16 -15.85
N ARG A 80 -7.58 -15.09 -16.92
CA ARG A 80 -6.12 -14.93 -16.83
C ARG A 80 -5.76 -13.67 -16.07
N HIS A 81 -6.39 -12.55 -16.41
CA HIS A 81 -6.15 -11.28 -15.74
C HIS A 81 -6.45 -11.36 -14.24
N TYR A 82 -7.61 -11.92 -13.87
CA TYR A 82 -8.02 -12.06 -12.47
C TYR A 82 -7.04 -12.91 -11.67
N LEU A 83 -6.57 -14.04 -12.22
CA LEU A 83 -5.63 -14.91 -11.52
C LEU A 83 -4.22 -14.30 -11.42
N HIS A 84 -3.79 -13.57 -12.46
CA HIS A 84 -2.46 -13.00 -12.52
C HIS A 84 -2.30 -11.75 -11.64
N TRP A 85 -3.16 -10.75 -11.81
CA TRP A 85 -2.99 -9.42 -11.20
C TRP A 85 -3.54 -9.33 -9.79
N ASN A 86 -4.54 -10.14 -9.43
CA ASN A 86 -5.18 -10.05 -8.12
C ASN A 86 -4.17 -10.32 -6.99
N GLN A 87 -4.10 -9.39 -6.05
CA GLN A 87 -3.18 -9.44 -4.91
C GLN A 87 -3.91 -9.76 -3.58
N CYS A 88 -5.09 -10.37 -3.63
CA CYS A 88 -5.83 -10.75 -2.43
C CYS A 88 -5.09 -11.84 -1.65
N ALA A 89 -4.97 -11.68 -0.33
CA ALA A 89 -4.36 -12.66 0.57
C ALA A 89 -5.11 -14.02 0.60
N ARG A 90 -6.31 -14.13 -0.01
CA ARG A 90 -7.00 -15.43 -0.20
C ARG A 90 -6.31 -16.34 -1.22
N PHE A 91 -5.43 -15.81 -2.05
CA PHE A 91 -4.60 -16.60 -2.96
C PHE A 91 -3.41 -17.15 -2.17
N MET A 92 -3.56 -18.35 -1.62
CA MET A 92 -2.59 -18.99 -0.72
C MET A 92 -1.49 -19.78 -1.44
N GLU A 93 -1.49 -19.79 -2.77
CA GLU A 93 -0.39 -20.38 -3.55
C GLU A 93 0.92 -19.62 -3.26
N GLY A 94 2.03 -20.36 -3.08
CA GLY A 94 3.35 -19.78 -2.76
C GLY A 94 3.77 -18.67 -3.72
N ALA A 95 3.63 -18.90 -5.03
CA ALA A 95 3.96 -17.88 -6.04
C ALA A 95 3.14 -16.59 -5.88
N LYS A 96 1.90 -16.68 -5.41
CA LYS A 96 1.04 -15.51 -5.14
C LYS A 96 1.43 -14.79 -3.85
N ILE A 97 1.93 -15.52 -2.85
CA ILE A 97 2.50 -14.94 -1.63
C ILE A 97 3.76 -14.14 -2.01
N ASP A 98 4.68 -14.75 -2.74
CA ASP A 98 5.92 -14.11 -3.19
C ASP A 98 5.65 -12.89 -4.07
N GLN A 99 4.68 -13.00 -4.99
CA GLN A 99 4.25 -11.90 -5.83
C GLN A 99 3.76 -10.70 -5.00
N ARG A 100 3.03 -10.92 -3.90
CA ARG A 100 2.53 -9.82 -3.05
C ARG A 100 3.66 -9.06 -2.37
N HIS A 101 4.66 -9.77 -1.84
CA HIS A 101 5.83 -9.15 -1.22
C HIS A 101 6.68 -8.40 -2.24
N ALA A 102 6.90 -9.02 -3.41
CA ALA A 102 7.60 -8.39 -4.52
C ALA A 102 6.89 -7.12 -4.99
N GLU A 103 5.56 -7.12 -5.05
CA GLU A 103 4.77 -5.95 -5.43
C GLU A 103 4.91 -4.80 -4.42
N VAL A 104 4.87 -5.09 -3.11
CA VAL A 104 5.11 -4.08 -2.07
C VAL A 104 6.53 -3.52 -2.19
N LYS A 105 7.54 -4.37 -2.40
CA LYS A 105 8.93 -3.93 -2.61
C LYS A 105 9.08 -3.06 -3.86
N ARG A 106 8.44 -3.45 -4.96
CA ARG A 106 8.41 -2.68 -6.21
C ARG A 106 7.86 -1.27 -5.98
N LEU A 107 6.76 -1.15 -5.23
CA LEU A 107 6.17 0.15 -4.87
C LEU A 107 7.10 0.97 -3.98
N VAL A 108 7.78 0.33 -3.02
CA VAL A 108 8.78 1.01 -2.18
C VAL A 108 9.90 1.60 -3.04
N ASP A 109 10.41 0.84 -4.00
CA ASP A 109 11.50 1.28 -4.87
C ASP A 109 11.06 2.37 -5.86
N GLU A 110 9.93 2.15 -6.55
CA GLU A 110 9.44 3.08 -7.58
C GLU A 110 9.02 4.43 -6.99
N PHE A 111 8.36 4.41 -5.82
CA PHE A 111 7.87 5.61 -5.14
C PHE A 111 8.85 6.15 -4.09
N HIS A 112 10.06 5.57 -4.00
CA HIS A 112 11.12 5.99 -3.09
C HIS A 112 10.61 6.09 -1.63
N ALA A 113 9.85 5.08 -1.21
CA ALA A 113 9.31 5.03 0.14
C ALA A 113 10.39 4.63 1.14
N ASP A 114 10.26 5.17 2.35
CA ASP A 114 11.23 4.96 3.43
C ASP A 114 10.86 3.73 4.27
N GLY A 115 9.59 3.33 4.21
CA GLY A 115 9.06 2.16 4.88
C GLY A 115 7.65 1.84 4.43
N VAL A 116 7.11 0.76 4.99
CA VAL A 116 5.78 0.24 4.70
C VAL A 116 4.95 0.23 5.98
N ILE A 117 3.69 0.64 5.88
CA ILE A 117 2.69 0.40 6.91
C ILE A 117 1.81 -0.75 6.41
N TYR A 118 1.83 -1.86 7.13
CA TYR A 118 1.13 -3.08 6.76
C TYR A 118 -0.07 -3.30 7.69
N GLU A 119 -1.26 -3.07 7.18
CA GLU A 119 -2.52 -3.10 7.93
C GLU A 119 -3.28 -4.41 7.71
N ASN A 120 -3.95 -4.87 8.77
CA ASN A 120 -5.10 -5.74 8.60
C ASN A 120 -6.28 -5.23 9.44
N MET A 121 -7.47 -5.40 8.89
CA MET A 121 -8.70 -5.27 9.62
C MET A 121 -8.81 -6.45 10.57
N LYS A 122 -9.26 -6.15 11.78
CA LYS A 122 -9.54 -7.14 12.80
C LYS A 122 -10.49 -8.20 12.23
N PHE A 123 -10.19 -9.47 12.53
CA PHE A 123 -10.91 -10.64 12.01
C PHE A 123 -10.76 -10.92 10.51
N CYS A 124 -9.90 -10.20 9.79
CA CYS A 124 -9.47 -10.63 8.48
C CYS A 124 -8.31 -11.63 8.58
N GLU A 125 -8.63 -12.93 8.72
CA GLU A 125 -7.64 -13.99 8.96
C GLU A 125 -6.57 -14.08 7.86
N PHE A 126 -6.95 -13.96 6.60
CA PHE A 126 -5.98 -14.01 5.49
C PHE A 126 -4.96 -12.88 5.58
N TRP A 127 -5.42 -11.68 5.89
CA TRP A 127 -4.54 -10.52 6.04
C TRP A 127 -3.74 -10.55 7.34
N SER A 128 -4.23 -11.21 8.40
CA SER A 128 -3.44 -11.37 9.63
C SER A 128 -2.24 -12.28 9.43
N TYR A 129 -2.39 -13.40 8.70
CA TYR A 129 -1.27 -14.26 8.32
C TYR A 129 -0.30 -13.53 7.39
N GLU A 130 -0.83 -12.90 6.33
CA GLU A 130 -0.03 -12.15 5.36
C GLU A 130 0.80 -11.06 6.04
N LYS A 131 0.19 -10.27 6.93
CA LYS A 131 0.87 -9.16 7.62
C LYS A 131 2.08 -9.64 8.43
N VAL A 132 1.95 -10.76 9.14
CA VAL A 132 3.05 -11.32 9.95
C VAL A 132 4.18 -11.78 9.04
N LEU A 133 3.86 -12.52 7.97
CA LEU A 133 4.85 -13.01 7.02
C LEU A 133 5.54 -11.86 6.26
N ALA A 134 4.75 -10.95 5.70
CA ALA A 134 5.23 -9.79 4.96
C ALA A 134 6.14 -8.91 5.82
N SER A 135 5.79 -8.70 7.11
CA SER A 135 6.65 -7.93 8.00
C SER A 135 8.04 -8.54 8.16
N HIS A 136 8.11 -9.87 8.30
CA HIS A 136 9.39 -10.57 8.44
C HIS A 136 10.22 -10.48 7.15
N ILE A 137 9.59 -10.78 6.00
CA ILE A 137 10.28 -10.76 4.70
C ILE A 137 10.74 -9.34 4.34
N LEU A 138 9.89 -8.34 4.55
CA LEU A 138 10.23 -6.95 4.25
C LEU A 138 11.42 -6.47 5.09
N THR A 139 11.44 -6.75 6.40
CA THR A 139 12.51 -6.26 7.28
C THR A 139 13.79 -7.06 7.16
N GLU A 140 13.70 -8.39 7.24
CA GLU A 140 14.87 -9.27 7.36
C GLU A 140 15.49 -9.63 6.01
N GLU A 141 14.67 -9.75 4.96
CA GLU A 141 15.14 -10.20 3.64
C GLU A 141 15.28 -9.04 2.65
N MET A 142 14.38 -8.05 2.71
CA MET A 142 14.34 -6.94 1.74
C MET A 142 14.88 -5.62 2.28
N GLY A 143 15.22 -5.54 3.58
CA GLY A 143 15.80 -4.34 4.21
C GLY A 143 14.84 -3.15 4.34
N VAL A 144 13.54 -3.37 4.14
CA VAL A 144 12.48 -2.36 4.17
C VAL A 144 11.87 -2.27 5.57
N PRO A 145 11.97 -1.12 6.26
CA PRO A 145 11.28 -0.92 7.53
C PRO A 145 9.77 -1.13 7.40
N CYS A 146 9.18 -1.91 8.30
CA CYS A 146 7.76 -2.25 8.26
C CYS A 146 7.09 -1.99 9.62
N CYS A 147 5.96 -1.27 9.61
CA CYS A 147 5.09 -1.09 10.76
C CYS A 147 3.78 -1.85 10.52
N THR A 148 3.54 -2.89 11.31
CA THR A 148 2.30 -3.67 11.20
C THR A 148 1.21 -3.07 12.07
N ILE A 149 -0.05 -3.03 11.64
CA ILE A 149 -1.16 -2.62 12.51
C ILE A 149 -2.33 -3.59 12.39
N GLU A 150 -3.14 -3.66 13.44
CA GLU A 150 -4.47 -4.27 13.37
C GLU A 150 -5.50 -3.18 13.68
N LYS A 151 -6.49 -3.02 12.82
CA LYS A 151 -7.47 -1.93 12.87
C LYS A 151 -8.88 -2.48 13.08
N GLU A 152 -9.65 -1.79 13.91
CA GLU A 152 -11.10 -2.01 14.03
C GLU A 152 -11.85 -1.14 13.02
N TYR A 153 -13.02 -1.60 12.57
CA TYR A 153 -13.83 -0.84 11.62
C TYR A 153 -14.30 0.49 12.20
N ALA A 154 -14.81 0.48 13.44
CA ALA A 154 -15.08 1.69 14.18
C ALA A 154 -13.77 2.25 14.75
N LEU A 155 -13.44 3.49 14.38
CA LEU A 155 -12.22 4.21 14.77
C LEU A 155 -12.14 4.59 16.28
N GLY A 156 -12.64 3.76 17.19
CA GLY A 156 -12.54 3.97 18.63
C GLY A 156 -11.09 4.00 19.16
N SER A 157 -10.13 3.51 18.37
CA SER A 157 -8.72 3.34 18.75
C SER A 157 -7.73 4.33 18.09
N ILE A 158 -8.21 5.43 17.48
CA ILE A 158 -7.35 6.44 16.79
C ILE A 158 -6.16 6.89 17.64
N GLY A 159 -6.36 7.11 18.95
CA GLY A 159 -5.32 7.59 19.85
C GLY A 159 -4.12 6.63 19.95
N GLN A 160 -4.36 5.32 19.97
CA GLN A 160 -3.31 4.31 20.04
C GLN A 160 -2.49 4.24 18.74
N LEU A 161 -3.16 4.35 17.59
CA LEU A 161 -2.51 4.31 16.29
C LEU A 161 -1.62 5.53 16.06
N ARG A 162 -2.05 6.72 16.51
CA ARG A 162 -1.28 7.97 16.38
C ARG A 162 0.14 7.86 16.95
N THR A 163 0.27 7.46 18.21
CA THR A 163 1.59 7.36 18.86
C THR A 163 2.49 6.35 18.14
N ARG A 164 1.92 5.25 17.67
CA ARG A 164 2.65 4.23 16.93
C ARG A 164 3.17 4.75 15.58
N PHE A 165 2.35 5.51 14.85
CA PHE A 165 2.77 6.11 13.58
C PHE A 165 3.83 7.20 13.78
N GLN A 166 3.70 8.04 14.80
CA GLN A 166 4.71 9.05 15.14
C GLN A 166 6.07 8.39 15.44
N ALA A 167 6.08 7.36 16.29
CA ALA A 167 7.29 6.62 16.61
C ALA A 167 7.90 5.94 15.37
N PHE A 168 7.07 5.39 14.47
CA PHE A 168 7.55 4.81 13.23
C PHE A 168 8.18 5.86 12.32
N VAL A 169 7.51 7.00 12.09
CA VAL A 169 8.02 8.11 11.30
C VAL A 169 9.35 8.63 11.86
N GLU A 170 9.46 8.80 13.18
CA GLU A 170 10.70 9.18 13.85
C GLU A 170 11.84 8.18 13.59
N SER A 171 11.54 6.87 13.67
CA SER A 171 12.54 5.85 13.40
C SER A 171 13.02 5.83 11.94
N LEU A 172 12.13 6.11 10.98
CA LEU A 172 12.48 6.23 9.56
C LEU A 172 13.40 7.43 9.32
N GLU A 173 13.10 8.56 9.94
CA GLU A 173 13.90 9.78 9.85
C GLU A 173 15.31 9.57 10.40
N ILE A 174 15.44 8.93 11.58
CA ILE A 174 16.73 8.59 12.18
C ILE A 174 17.53 7.66 11.27
N LYS A 175 16.89 6.64 10.68
CA LYS A 175 17.56 5.70 9.77
C LYS A 175 18.13 6.41 8.54
N LYS A 176 17.38 7.35 7.97
CA LYS A 176 17.85 8.19 6.85
C LYS A 176 19.05 9.04 7.19
N ILE A 177 19.05 9.68 8.36
CA ILE A 177 20.16 10.54 8.80
C ILE A 177 21.45 9.74 8.94
N ASN A 178 21.34 8.45 9.30
CA ASN A 178 22.48 7.57 9.56
C ASN A 178 22.92 6.72 8.35
N SER A 179 22.24 6.81 7.20
CA SER A 179 22.56 6.06 5.97
C SER A 179 23.33 6.93 4.97
#